data_AF-A0A7C4UM43-F1
#
_entry.id   AF-A0A7C4UM43-F1
#
_cell.length_a   1.000
_cell.length_b   1.000
_cell.length_c   1.000
_cell.angle_alpha   90.00
_cell.angle_beta   90.00
_cell.angle_gamma   90.00
#
_symmetry.space_group_name_H-M   'P 1'
#
loop_
_entity.id
_entity.type
_entity.pdbx_description
1 polymer ?
#
loop_
_entity_poly.entity_id
_entity_poly.type
_entity_poly.pdbx_seq_one_letter_code
_entity_poly.pdbx_strand_id
1 'polypeptide(L)'
;MINLVIGLSAVVLYELMRAYYRPFIYSQGINDFHIADTLGNSLGTVATVFVFTSLLGRDLSQDYFMIRTVTISVLVYELAHPLLGKPIDPWDILATVLAGIFCEVLHRLIHQRPQNEIGKTSPV
;
A
#
# COMPACT_ATOMS: atom_id res chain seq x y z
N MET A 1 -2.83 9.70 -12.93
CA MET A 1 -2.46 10.90 -12.16
C MET A 1 -2.75 10.77 -10.68
N ILE A 2 -4.00 10.49 -10.26
CA ILE A 2 -4.31 10.35 -8.82
C ILE A 2 -3.50 9.24 -8.13
N ASN A 3 -3.32 8.08 -8.77
CA ASN A 3 -2.48 6.99 -8.26
C ASN A 3 -1.03 7.47 -8.01
N LEU A 4 -0.42 8.19 -8.95
CA LEU A 4 0.94 8.71 -8.75
C LEU A 4 1.04 9.66 -7.56
N VAL A 5 0.05 10.55 -7.39
CA VAL A 5 0.02 11.48 -6.25
C VAL A 5 -0.05 10.72 -4.93
N ILE A 6 -0.88 9.68 -4.84
CA ILE A 6 -0.98 8.83 -3.65
C ILE A 6 0.34 8.12 -3.39
N GLY A 7 0.94 7.51 -4.42
CA GLY A 7 2.22 6.81 -4.31
C GLY A 7 3.34 7.73 -3.83
N LEU A 8 3.50 8.91 -4.43
CA LEU A 8 4.52 9.89 -4.03
C LEU A 8 4.25 10.46 -2.64
N SER A 9 2.99 10.68 -2.27
CA SER A 9 2.62 11.12 -0.92
C SER A 9 2.99 10.06 0.13
N ALA A 10 2.80 8.79 -0.19
CA ALA A 10 3.22 7.69 0.68
C ALA A 10 4.76 7.63 0.83
N VAL A 11 5.53 7.89 -0.23
CA VAL A 11 7.01 8.01 -0.14
C VAL A 11 7.42 9.17 0.78
N VAL A 12 6.83 10.36 0.58
CA VAL A 12 7.14 11.53 1.42
C VAL A 12 6.78 11.25 2.87
N LEU A 13 5.59 10.69 3.12
CA LEU A 13 5.17 10.33 4.46
C LEU A 13 6.08 9.27 5.08
N TYR A 14 6.50 8.26 4.32
CA TYR A 14 7.45 7.25 4.78
C TYR A 14 8.76 7.88 5.22
N GLU A 15 9.36 8.77 4.43
CA GLU A 15 10.62 9.42 4.80
C GLU A 15 10.45 10.33 6.02
N LEU A 16 9.34 11.05 6.15
CA LEU A 16 9.05 11.84 7.35
C LEU A 16 8.88 10.95 8.59
N MET A 17 8.14 9.85 8.49
CA MET A 17 7.94 8.92 9.58
C MET A 17 9.25 8.22 9.97
N ARG A 18 10.06 7.84 8.99
CA ARG A 18 11.38 7.24 9.22
C ARG A 18 12.36 8.22 9.87
N ALA A 19 12.35 9.48 9.47
CA ALA A 19 13.29 10.49 9.96
C ALA A 19 12.92 11.05 11.34
N TYR A 20 11.63 11.15 11.66
CA TYR A 20 11.17 11.81 12.89
C TYR A 20 10.37 10.89 13.81
N TYR A 21 9.34 10.20 13.28
CA TYR A 21 8.45 9.37 14.09
C TYR A 21 9.17 8.17 14.69
N ARG A 22 9.83 7.34 13.87
CA ARG A 22 10.53 6.13 14.33
C ARG A 22 11.60 6.45 15.39
N PRO A 23 12.51 7.43 15.19
CA PRO A 23 13.48 7.82 16.21
C PRO A 23 12.81 8.33 17.49
N PHE A 24 11.72 9.09 17.38
CA PHE A 24 10.97 9.57 18.54
C PHE A 24 10.41 8.39 19.36
N ILE A 25 9.69 7.46 18.73
CA ILE A 25 9.14 6.26 19.37
C ILE A 25 10.22 5.48 20.11
N TYR A 26 11.34 5.19 19.43
CA TYR A 26 12.44 4.43 20.03
C TYR A 26 13.12 5.20 21.18
N SER A 27 13.32 6.52 21.03
CA SER A 27 13.97 7.35 22.08
C SER A 27 13.15 7.47 23.35
N GLN A 28 11.82 7.43 23.23
CA GLN A 28 10.90 7.56 24.34
C GLN A 28 10.44 6.20 24.89
N GLY A 29 10.87 5.08 24.28
CA GLY A 29 10.44 3.74 24.66
C GLY A 29 8.92 3.53 24.51
N ILE A 30 8.29 4.24 23.58
CA ILE A 30 6.84 4.15 23.35
C ILE A 30 6.55 2.83 22.66
N ASN A 31 5.60 2.06 23.20
CA ASN A 31 5.04 0.92 22.50
C ASN A 31 3.95 1.41 21.54
N ASP A 32 4.29 1.51 20.26
CA ASP A 32 3.38 1.91 19.19
C ASP A 32 2.80 0.72 18.42
N PHE A 33 2.83 -0.48 19.01
CA PHE A 33 2.36 -1.72 18.38
C PHE A 33 3.05 -2.03 17.05
N HIS A 34 4.37 -1.79 16.98
CA HIS A 34 5.23 -2.08 15.83
C HIS A 34 4.96 -1.23 14.58
N ILE A 35 4.23 -0.11 14.70
CA ILE A 35 4.01 0.80 13.56
C ILE A 35 5.35 1.37 13.05
N ALA A 36 6.22 1.80 13.97
CA ALA A 36 7.53 2.34 13.63
C ALA A 36 8.41 1.30 12.92
N ASP A 37 8.34 0.04 13.32
CA ASP A 37 9.12 -1.06 12.73
C ASP A 37 8.65 -1.32 11.30
N THR A 38 7.33 -1.38 11.10
CA THR A 38 6.69 -1.81 9.85
C THR A 38 6.44 -0.70 8.83
N LEU A 39 7.00 0.51 9.01
CA LEU A 39 6.83 1.64 8.08
C LEU A 39 7.19 1.29 6.62
N GLY A 40 8.21 0.44 6.42
CA GLY A 40 8.62 -0.02 5.09
C GLY A 40 7.56 -0.89 4.43
N ASN A 41 7.00 -1.85 5.16
CA ASN A 41 6.01 -2.79 4.65
C ASN A 41 4.60 -2.20 4.57
N SER A 42 4.30 -1.17 5.37
CA SER A 42 3.06 -0.41 5.27
C SER A 42 3.14 0.65 4.16
N LEU A 43 3.77 1.79 4.42
CA LEU A 43 3.83 2.92 3.50
C LEU A 43 4.64 2.61 2.23
N GLY A 44 5.68 1.79 2.33
CA GLY A 44 6.44 1.36 1.14
C GLY A 44 5.63 0.46 0.21
N THR A 45 4.78 -0.42 0.72
CA THR A 45 3.83 -1.20 -0.12
C THR A 45 2.84 -0.28 -0.79
N VAL A 46 2.23 0.65 -0.05
CA VAL A 46 1.30 1.66 -0.62
C VAL A 46 1.98 2.47 -1.72
N ALA A 47 3.18 2.97 -1.47
CA ALA A 47 3.98 3.71 -2.45
C ALA A 47 4.22 2.88 -3.71
N THR A 48 4.72 1.65 -3.55
CA THR A 48 5.08 0.77 -4.67
C THR A 48 3.85 0.44 -5.53
N VAL A 49 2.74 0.05 -4.89
CA VAL A 49 1.48 -0.27 -5.56
C VAL A 49 0.98 0.93 -6.37
N PHE A 50 0.89 2.10 -5.77
CA PHE A 50 0.29 3.27 -6.43
C PHE A 50 1.20 3.91 -7.49
N VAL A 51 2.52 3.81 -7.33
CA VAL A 51 3.47 4.18 -8.39
C VAL A 51 3.35 3.22 -9.58
N PHE A 52 3.38 1.91 -9.37
CA PHE A 52 3.31 0.94 -10.48
C PHE A 52 1.95 0.94 -11.18
N THR A 53 0.84 1.01 -10.45
CA THR A 53 -0.48 1.20 -11.08
C THR A 53 -0.53 2.48 -11.89
N SER A 54 0.10 3.58 -11.45
CA SER A 54 0.11 4.80 -12.25
C SER A 54 1.00 4.74 -13.49
N LEU A 55 2.07 3.94 -13.48
CA LEU A 55 3.02 3.83 -14.60
C LEU A 55 2.60 2.76 -15.61
N LEU A 56 2.01 1.67 -15.14
CA LEU A 56 1.76 0.45 -15.91
C LEU A 56 0.26 0.13 -16.07
N GLY A 57 -0.59 0.67 -15.20
CA GLY A 57 -2.03 0.46 -15.23
C GLY A 57 -2.71 1.16 -16.40
N ARG A 58 -3.56 0.43 -17.13
CA ARG A 58 -4.33 0.97 -18.27
C ARG A 58 -5.84 0.93 -18.04
N ASP A 59 -6.31 -0.02 -17.24
CA ASP A 59 -7.71 -0.24 -16.91
C ASP A 59 -7.83 -0.84 -15.50
N LEU A 60 -9.06 -0.89 -14.97
CA LEU A 60 -9.34 -1.37 -13.62
C LEU A 60 -8.86 -2.81 -13.38
N SER A 61 -8.94 -3.69 -14.38
CA SER A 61 -8.51 -5.08 -14.24
C SER A 61 -7.00 -5.16 -14.06
N GLN A 62 -6.26 -4.42 -14.89
CA GLN A 62 -4.80 -4.32 -14.77
C GLN A 62 -4.36 -3.68 -13.47
N ASP A 63 -5.09 -2.67 -12.98
CA ASP A 63 -4.80 -2.05 -11.69
C ASP A 63 -4.96 -3.04 -10.53
N TYR A 64 -6.07 -3.78 -10.46
CA TYR A 64 -6.27 -4.79 -9.42
C TYR A 64 -5.27 -5.94 -9.53
N PHE A 65 -4.92 -6.35 -10.75
CA PHE A 65 -3.85 -7.30 -10.97
C PHE A 65 -2.52 -6.78 -10.38
N MET A 66 -2.17 -5.53 -10.69
CA MET A 66 -0.95 -4.90 -10.17
C MET A 66 -0.94 -4.78 -8.65
N ILE A 67 -2.05 -4.35 -8.03
CA ILE A 67 -2.18 -4.25 -6.57
C ILE A 67 -1.87 -5.60 -5.92
N ARG A 68 -2.46 -6.69 -6.42
CA ARG A 68 -2.25 -8.04 -5.90
C ARG A 68 -0.84 -8.54 -6.15
N THR A 69 -0.34 -8.41 -7.37
CA THR A 69 0.99 -8.87 -7.74
C THR A 69 2.06 -8.18 -6.90
N VAL A 70 2.02 -6.86 -6.78
CA VAL A 70 2.98 -6.11 -5.96
C VAL A 70 2.88 -6.51 -4.49
N THR A 71 1.67 -6.58 -3.93
CA THR A 71 1.47 -6.99 -2.53
C THR A 71 2.03 -8.39 -2.28
N ILE A 72 1.75 -9.35 -3.15
CA ILE A 72 2.27 -10.72 -3.05
C ILE A 72 3.79 -10.72 -3.23
N SER A 73 4.35 -9.92 -4.14
CA SER A 73 5.80 -9.81 -4.32
C SER A 73 6.50 -9.29 -3.06
N VAL A 74 5.95 -8.27 -2.40
CA VAL A 74 6.49 -7.77 -1.11
C VAL A 74 6.36 -8.84 -0.03
N LEU A 75 5.22 -9.54 0.04
CA LEU A 75 5.03 -10.64 1.00
C LEU A 75 6.03 -11.78 0.78
N VAL A 76 6.25 -12.18 -0.47
CA VAL A 76 7.24 -13.21 -0.83
C VAL A 76 8.65 -12.72 -0.53
N TYR A 77 8.95 -11.44 -0.73
CA TYR A 77 10.23 -10.85 -0.36
C TYR A 77 10.50 -10.99 1.15
N GLU A 78 9.51 -10.70 2.00
CA GLU A 78 9.61 -10.90 3.45
C GLU A 78 9.81 -12.36 3.83
N LEU A 79 9.07 -13.27 3.20
CA LEU A 79 9.24 -14.72 3.43
C LEU A 79 10.61 -15.22 2.96
N ALA A 80 11.23 -14.52 2.00
CA ALA A 80 12.55 -14.82 1.47
C ALA A 80 13.69 -14.16 2.28
N HIS A 81 13.40 -13.31 3.28
CA HIS A 81 14.44 -12.70 4.13
C HIS A 81 15.46 -13.68 4.74
N PRO A 82 15.11 -14.92 5.12
CA PRO A 82 16.08 -15.92 5.59
C PRO A 82 17.18 -16.24 4.58
N LEU A 83 16.89 -16.15 3.28
CA LEU A 83 17.88 -16.35 2.22
C LEU A 83 18.94 -15.23 2.20
N LEU A 84 18.65 -14.09 2.82
CA LEU A 84 19.54 -12.94 2.99
C LEU A 84 20.13 -12.87 4.41
N GLY A 85 19.97 -13.91 5.22
CA GLY A 85 20.48 -13.96 6.59
C GLY A 85 19.68 -13.14 7.61
N LYS A 86 18.45 -12.72 7.26
CA LYS A 86 17.54 -12.01 8.17
C LYS A 86 16.36 -12.91 8.58
N PRO A 87 15.89 -12.83 9.84
CA PRO A 87 14.70 -13.57 10.23
C PRO A 87 13.46 -13.04 9.50
N ILE A 88 12.42 -13.87 9.40
CA ILE A 88 11.09 -13.43 8.99
C ILE A 88 10.46 -12.64 10.14
N ASP A 89 9.97 -11.44 9.87
CA ASP A 89 9.20 -10.64 10.83
C ASP A 89 7.69 -10.79 10.59
N PRO A 90 6.93 -11.40 11.53
CA PRO A 90 5.48 -11.51 11.41
C PRO A 90 4.76 -10.16 11.31
N TRP A 91 5.32 -9.09 11.88
CA TRP A 91 4.73 -7.76 11.83
C TRP A 91 4.85 -7.14 10.44
N ASP A 92 5.97 -7.34 9.75
CA ASP A 92 6.15 -6.89 8.36
C ASP A 92 5.22 -7.65 7.40
N ILE A 93 5.00 -8.94 7.64
CA ILE A 93 3.98 -9.74 6.92
C ILE A 93 2.59 -9.15 7.13
N LEU A 94 2.19 -8.91 8.39
CA LEU A 94 0.88 -8.36 8.72
C LEU A 94 0.69 -6.97 8.10
N ALA A 95 1.70 -6.10 8.22
CA ALA A 95 1.68 -4.76 7.65
C ALA A 95 1.55 -4.79 6.11
N THR A 96 2.24 -5.71 5.44
CA THR A 96 2.13 -5.88 3.98
C THR A 96 0.72 -6.30 3.57
N VAL A 97 0.11 -7.27 4.28
CA VAL A 97 -1.26 -7.74 4.00
C VAL A 97 -2.26 -6.62 4.21
N LEU A 98 -2.17 -5.89 5.33
CA LEU A 98 -3.05 -4.76 5.62
C LEU A 98 -2.88 -3.62 4.61
N ALA A 99 -1.65 -3.32 4.20
CA ALA A 99 -1.37 -2.32 3.18
C ALA A 99 -1.96 -2.71 1.81
N GLY A 100 -1.86 -3.98 1.41
CA GLY A 100 -2.48 -4.48 0.19
C GLY A 100 -4.01 -4.36 0.20
N ILE A 101 -4.65 -4.77 1.30
CA ILE A 101 -6.10 -4.61 1.50
C ILE A 101 -6.49 -3.13 1.44
N PHE A 102 -5.73 -2.28 2.14
CA PHE A 102 -5.93 -0.83 2.10
C PHE A 102 -5.82 -0.27 0.68
N CYS A 103 -4.83 -0.70 -0.11
CA CYS A 103 -4.69 -0.29 -1.50
C CYS A 103 -5.88 -0.72 -2.36
N GLU A 104 -6.36 -1.96 -2.23
CA GLU A 104 -7.55 -2.42 -2.96
C GLU A 104 -8.80 -1.57 -2.61
N VAL A 105 -9.03 -1.30 -1.31
CA VAL A 105 -10.15 -0.49 -0.83
C VAL A 105 -10.03 0.95 -1.32
N LEU A 106 -8.86 1.57 -1.16
CA LEU A 106 -8.64 2.95 -1.56
C LEU A 106 -8.79 3.12 -3.07
N HIS A 107 -8.19 2.21 -3.85
CA HIS A 107 -8.32 2.21 -5.31
C HIS A 107 -9.78 2.10 -5.74
N ARG A 108 -10.53 1.18 -5.11
CA ARG A 108 -11.97 1.02 -5.30
C ARG A 108 -12.74 2.32 -5.06
N LEU A 109 -12.50 2.98 -3.92
CA LEU A 109 -13.19 4.21 -3.55
C LEU A 109 -12.92 5.37 -4.53
N ILE A 110 -11.71 5.43 -5.09
CA ILE A 110 -11.31 6.52 -6.00
C ILE A 110 -11.85 6.29 -7.42
N HIS A 111 -11.86 5.03 -7.90
CA HIS A 111 -12.10 4.73 -9.30
C HIS A 111 -13.46 4.09 -9.60
N GLN A 112 -14.18 3.58 -8.60
CA GLN A 112 -15.56 3.12 -8.82
C GLN A 112 -16.55 4.28 -8.66
N ARG A 113 -17.17 4.69 -9.77
CA ARG A 113 -18.39 5.52 -9.74
C ARG A 113 -19.63 4.64 -9.54
N PRO A 114 -20.64 5.09 -8.78
CA PRO A 114 -21.92 4.38 -8.66
C PRO A 114 -22.63 4.33 -10.04
N GLN A 115 -23.07 3.14 -10.46
CA GLN A 115 -23.78 2.89 -11.73
C GLN A 115 -25.24 3.40 -11.76
N ASN A 116 -25.64 4.36 -10.91
CA ASN A 116 -27.06 4.64 -10.67
C ASN A 116 -27.73 5.69 -11.59
N GLU A 117 -27.18 6.03 -12.76
CA GLU A 117 -27.79 7.06 -13.64
C GLU A 117 -28.01 6.68 -15.11
N ILE A 118 -27.78 5.43 -15.55
CA ILE A 118 -27.99 5.06 -16.97
C ILE A 118 -29.35 4.35 -17.20
N GLY A 119 -30.12 4.06 -16.14
CA GLY A 119 -31.42 3.38 -16.23
C GLY A 119 -32.67 4.26 -16.33
N LYS A 120 -32.54 5.60 -16.40
CA LYS A 120 -33.69 6.53 -16.27
C LYS A 120 -34.06 7.35 -17.51
N THR A 121 -33.60 6.98 -18.70
CA THR A 121 -34.10 7.60 -19.95
C THR A 121 -34.48 6.55 -20.98
N SER A 122 -35.68 5.99 -20.82
CA SER A 122 -36.51 5.60 -21.96
C SER A 122 -37.96 5.91 -21.59
N PRO A 123 -38.53 7.04 -22.03
CA PRO A 123 -39.98 7.16 -22.05
C PRO A 123 -40.53 6.21 -23.13
N VAL A 124 -41.70 5.66 -22.80
CA VAL A 124 -42.54 4.75 -23.59
C VAL A 124 -42.77 5.24 -25.01
#